data_AF-A0A0S7ZZE0-F1
#
_entry.id   AF-A0A0S7ZZE0-F1
#
_cell.length_a   1.000
_cell.length_b   1.000
_cell.length_c   1.000
_cell.angle_alpha   90.00
_cell.angle_beta   90.00
_cell.angle_gamma   90.00
#
_symmetry.space_group_name_H-M   'P 1'
#
loop_
_entity.id
_entity.type
_entity.pdbx_description
1 polymer ?
#
loop_
_entity_poly.entity_id
_entity_poly.type
_entity_poly.pdbx_seq_one_letter_code
_entity_poly.pdbx_strand_id
1 'polypeptide(L)'
;MFEKLRLKLAGAEALPFLVVLGVLTGLLAGVIIIALRLLIEALQATFLPDANPENYEALSLWLRFLLPFAGALLIGILFQLLYKGSIQVGVVHVMERLAYHQGSLP
;
A
#
# COMPACT_ATOMS: atom_id res chain seq x y z
N MET A 1 35.27 21.12 -26.40
CA MET A 1 34.63 21.78 -25.22
C MET A 1 33.25 21.18 -24.93
N PHE A 2 32.39 20.95 -25.93
CA PHE A 2 31.05 20.37 -25.77
C PHE A 2 31.00 18.90 -25.27
N GLU A 3 32.03 18.08 -25.56
CA GLU A 3 32.11 16.67 -25.11
C GLU A 3 32.18 16.52 -23.58
N LYS A 4 32.90 17.42 -22.90
CA LYS A 4 33.09 17.40 -21.43
C LYS A 4 31.82 17.84 -20.68
N LEU A 5 30.97 18.66 -21.31
CA LEU A 5 29.66 19.03 -20.75
C LEU A 5 28.68 17.87 -20.88
N ARG A 6 28.68 17.19 -22.03
CA ARG A 6 27.83 16.01 -22.28
C ARG A 6 28.05 14.90 -21.25
N LEU A 7 29.30 14.62 -20.87
CA LEU A 7 29.65 13.62 -19.84
C LEU A 7 29.28 14.04 -18.41
N LYS A 8 29.22 15.35 -18.11
CA LYS A 8 28.81 15.86 -16.79
C LYS A 8 27.29 15.86 -16.61
N LEU A 9 26.55 16.12 -17.70
CA LEU A 9 25.09 16.11 -17.73
C LEU A 9 24.48 14.71 -17.94
N ALA A 10 25.22 13.75 -18.53
CA ALA A 10 24.70 12.41 -18.88
C ALA A 10 24.61 11.40 -17.71
N GLY A 11 25.04 11.74 -16.50
CA GLY A 11 25.00 10.75 -15.40
C GLY A 11 24.95 11.29 -13.99
N ALA A 12 25.58 12.43 -13.69
CA ALA A 12 25.80 12.82 -12.29
C ALA A 12 24.76 13.80 -11.70
N GLU A 13 24.02 14.54 -12.52
CA GLU A 13 23.05 15.55 -12.03
C GLU A 13 21.63 14.99 -11.84
N ALA A 14 21.24 13.95 -12.58
CA ALA A 14 19.95 13.29 -12.39
C ALA A 14 19.93 12.32 -11.19
N LEU A 15 21.07 11.69 -10.87
CA LEU A 15 21.22 10.76 -9.74
C LEU A 15 20.84 11.38 -8.38
N PRO A 16 21.37 12.55 -7.96
CA PRO A 16 21.01 13.13 -6.67
C PRO A 16 19.55 13.55 -6.61
N PHE A 17 18.97 14.05 -7.71
CA PHE A 17 17.55 14.38 -7.76
C PHE A 17 16.65 13.13 -7.63
N LEU A 18 16.98 12.04 -8.33
CA LEU A 18 16.26 10.77 -8.22
C LEU A 18 16.39 10.16 -6.83
N VAL A 19 17.55 10.29 -6.18
CA VAL A 19 17.74 9.84 -4.79
C VAL A 19 16.87 10.65 -3.84
N VAL A 20 16.83 11.99 -3.97
CA VAL A 20 15.96 12.84 -3.14
C VAL A 20 14.49 12.47 -3.35
N LEU A 21 14.07 12.25 -4.60
CA LEU A 21 12.72 11.81 -4.91
C LEU A 21 12.41 10.42 -4.31
N GLY A 22 13.36 9.49 -4.36
CA GLY A 22 13.27 8.17 -3.72
C GLY A 22 13.12 8.26 -2.20
N VAL A 23 13.88 9.14 -1.55
CA VAL A 23 13.75 9.39 -0.11
C VAL A 23 12.40 10.00 0.24
N LEU A 24 11.93 11.00 -0.53
CA LEU A 24 10.62 11.63 -0.29
C LEU A 24 9.48 10.64 -0.48
N THR A 25 9.51 9.86 -1.57
CA THR A 25 8.48 8.84 -1.83
C THR A 25 8.49 7.74 -0.79
N GLY A 26 9.67 7.27 -0.35
CA GLY A 26 9.82 6.31 0.74
C GLY A 26 9.30 6.84 2.07
N LEU A 27 9.57 8.11 2.40
CA LEU A 27 9.07 8.74 3.62
C LEU A 27 7.55 8.87 3.59
N LEU A 28 6.97 9.31 2.47
CA LEU A 28 5.53 9.39 2.30
C LEU A 28 4.87 8.00 2.41
N ALA A 29 5.43 6.99 1.76
CA ALA A 29 4.93 5.62 1.86
C ALA A 29 5.00 5.10 3.30
N GLY A 30 6.12 5.34 4.00
CA GLY A 30 6.29 4.97 5.41
C GLY A 30 5.26 5.64 6.32
N VAL A 31 5.02 6.95 6.14
CA VAL A 31 4.00 7.69 6.89
C VAL A 31 2.61 7.09 6.65
N ILE A 32 2.26 6.80 5.40
CA ILE A 32 0.97 6.19 5.06
C ILE A 32 0.83 4.80 5.71
N ILE A 33 1.88 3.97 5.66
CA ILE A 33 1.89 2.63 6.28
C ILE A 33 1.70 2.73 7.80
N ILE A 34 2.43 3.64 8.46
CA ILE A 34 2.31 3.85 9.91
C ILE A 34 0.92 4.37 10.27
N ALA A 35 0.39 5.34 9.51
CA ALA A 35 -0.94 5.88 9.73
C ALA A 35 -2.02 4.81 9.57
N LEU A 36 -1.94 3.98 8.52
CA LEU A 36 -2.83 2.84 8.31
C LEU A 36 -2.76 1.86 9.49
N ARG A 37 -1.54 1.54 9.93
CA ARG A 37 -1.31 0.64 11.06
C ARG A 37 -1.96 1.17 12.34
N LEU A 38 -1.72 2.44 12.67
CA LEU A 38 -2.31 3.08 13.86
C LEU A 38 -3.84 3.12 13.77
N LEU A 39 -4.40 3.38 12.58
CA LEU A 39 -5.84 3.35 12.36
C LEU A 39 -6.41 1.95 12.62
N ILE A 40 -5.75 0.91 12.11
CA ILE A 40 -6.16 -0.49 12.33
C ILE A 40 -6.09 -0.84 13.82
N GLU A 41 -5.00 -0.49 14.50
CA GLU A 41 -4.82 -0.73 15.94
C GLU A 41 -5.88 0.02 16.77
N ALA A 42 -6.19 1.27 16.43
CA ALA A 42 -7.22 2.06 17.12
C ALA A 42 -8.65 1.51 16.92
N LEU A 43 -8.97 1.05 15.70
CA LEU A 43 -10.23 0.37 15.42
C LEU A 43 -10.34 -0.93 16.22
N GLN A 44 -9.26 -1.72 16.27
CA GLN A 44 -9.23 -2.95 17.07
C GLN A 44 -9.40 -2.65 18.56
N ALA A 45 -8.69 -1.66 19.12
CA ALA A 45 -8.82 -1.28 20.52
C ALA A 45 -10.23 -0.77 20.88
N THR A 46 -10.96 -0.17 19.93
CA THR A 46 -12.35 0.28 20.15
C THR A 46 -13.35 -0.88 20.03
N PHE A 47 -13.07 -1.85 19.16
CA PHE A 47 -14.00 -2.92 18.80
C PHE A 47 -13.79 -4.21 19.60
N LEU A 48 -12.57 -4.48 20.09
CA LEU A 48 -12.25 -5.63 20.92
C LEU A 48 -12.46 -5.34 22.42
N PRO A 49 -12.92 -6.34 23.21
CA PRO A 49 -12.99 -6.25 24.66
C PRO A 49 -11.59 -5.99 25.26
N ASP A 50 -11.57 -5.28 26.40
CA ASP A 50 -10.35 -4.89 27.13
C ASP A 50 -9.41 -3.91 26.41
N ALA A 51 -9.84 -3.31 25.30
CA ALA A 51 -9.04 -2.37 24.51
C ALA A 51 -7.63 -2.91 24.12
N ASN A 52 -7.51 -4.23 24.09
CA ASN A 52 -6.26 -4.90 23.79
C ASN A 52 -6.30 -5.35 22.31
N PRO A 53 -5.55 -4.69 21.40
CA PRO A 53 -5.37 -5.20 20.06
C PRO A 53 -4.74 -6.59 20.21
N GLU A 54 -5.30 -7.62 19.55
CA GLU A 54 -4.99 -9.05 19.71
C GLU A 54 -5.92 -9.86 20.64
N ASN A 55 -6.82 -9.24 21.40
CA ASN A 55 -7.79 -9.96 22.24
C ASN A 55 -9.01 -10.53 21.48
N TYR A 56 -8.74 -11.20 20.35
CA TYR A 56 -9.76 -11.94 19.61
C TYR A 56 -10.22 -13.19 20.37
N GLU A 57 -9.43 -13.65 21.34
CA GLU A 57 -9.72 -14.80 22.17
C GLU A 57 -10.76 -14.54 23.28
N ALA A 58 -11.05 -13.28 23.58
CA ALA A 58 -12.18 -12.94 24.45
C ALA A 58 -13.51 -12.82 23.69
N LEU A 59 -13.50 -12.74 22.35
CA LEU A 59 -14.73 -12.65 21.56
C LEU A 59 -15.51 -13.95 21.61
N SER A 60 -16.85 -13.83 21.61
CA SER A 60 -17.76 -14.95 21.46
C SER A 60 -17.47 -15.72 20.17
N LEU A 61 -17.64 -17.04 20.23
CA LEU A 61 -17.31 -17.95 19.13
C LEU A 61 -18.07 -17.59 17.83
N TRP A 62 -19.30 -17.09 17.97
CA TRP A 62 -20.11 -16.58 16.87
C TRP A 62 -19.50 -15.35 16.20
N LEU A 63 -19.02 -14.36 16.96
CA LEU A 63 -18.42 -13.15 16.39
C LEU A 63 -17.09 -13.46 15.69
N ARG A 64 -16.28 -14.40 16.21
CA ARG A 64 -15.04 -14.83 15.53
C ARG A 64 -15.28 -15.43 14.14
N PHE A 65 -16.43 -16.04 13.92
CA PHE A 65 -16.81 -16.55 12.60
C PHE A 65 -17.48 -15.47 11.74
N LEU A 66 -18.38 -14.69 12.35
CA LEU A 66 -19.16 -13.68 11.64
C LEU A 66 -18.30 -12.51 11.14
N LEU A 67 -17.31 -12.05 11.91
CA LEU A 67 -16.42 -10.95 11.53
C LEU A 67 -15.64 -11.25 10.22
N PRO A 68 -14.84 -12.33 10.12
CA PRO A 68 -14.11 -12.64 8.90
C PRO A 68 -15.05 -12.97 7.74
N PHE A 69 -16.19 -13.62 8.00
CA PHE A 69 -17.17 -13.91 6.96
C PHE A 69 -17.81 -12.64 6.38
N ALA A 70 -18.29 -11.74 7.25
CA ALA A 70 -18.85 -10.46 6.84
C ALA A 70 -17.80 -9.57 6.17
N GLY A 71 -16.56 -9.55 6.69
CA GLY A 71 -15.45 -8.84 6.08
C GLY A 71 -15.12 -9.35 4.68
N ALA A 72 -15.02 -10.66 4.49
CA ALA A 72 -14.78 -11.27 3.19
C ALA A 72 -15.92 -10.97 2.20
N LEU A 73 -17.17 -11.05 2.64
CA LEU A 73 -18.34 -10.76 1.82
C LEU A 73 -18.40 -9.27 1.42
N LEU A 74 -18.10 -8.37 2.36
CA LEU A 74 -18.01 -6.93 2.10
C LEU A 74 -16.91 -6.63 1.07
N ILE A 75 -15.71 -7.17 1.27
CA ILE A 75 -14.59 -7.01 0.33
C ILE A 75 -14.96 -7.56 -1.05
N GLY A 76 -15.57 -8.75 -1.12
CA GLY A 76 -16.01 -9.37 -2.37
C GLY A 76 -17.03 -8.51 -3.14
N ILE A 77 -18.03 -7.96 -2.43
CA ILE A 77 -19.02 -7.06 -3.02
C ILE A 77 -18.37 -5.75 -3.49
N LEU A 78 -17.53 -5.12 -2.66
CA LEU A 78 -16.81 -3.91 -3.06
C LEU A 78 -15.96 -4.16 -4.30
N PHE A 79 -15.28 -5.30 -4.34
CA PHE A 79 -14.51 -5.70 -5.51
C PHE A 79 -15.43 -5.79 -6.73
N GLN A 80 -16.53 -6.51 -6.66
CA GLN A 80 -17.46 -6.68 -7.78
C GLN A 80 -18.09 -5.36 -8.26
N LEU A 81 -18.36 -4.41 -7.37
CA LEU A 81 -18.92 -3.09 -7.71
C LEU A 81 -17.88 -2.17 -8.36
N LEU A 82 -16.63 -2.22 -7.91
CA LEU A 82 -15.53 -1.43 -8.46
C LEU A 82 -14.93 -2.06 -9.71
N TYR A 83 -15.17 -3.35 -9.95
CA TYR A 83 -14.65 -4.11 -11.08
C TYR A 83 -15.41 -3.79 -12.38
N LYS A 84 -14.95 -2.76 -13.10
CA LYS A 84 -15.41 -2.39 -14.45
C LYS A 84 -14.45 -2.82 -15.58
N GLY A 85 -13.40 -3.56 -15.28
CA GLY A 85 -12.37 -3.99 -16.23
C GLY A 85 -11.22 -4.69 -15.51
N SER A 86 -10.24 -5.18 -16.26
CA SER A 86 -9.10 -6.01 -15.85
C SER A 86 -8.16 -5.31 -14.84
N ILE A 87 -8.64 -4.98 -13.65
CA ILE A 87 -7.82 -4.42 -12.59
C ILE A 87 -7.15 -5.60 -11.88
N GLN A 88 -5.94 -5.93 -12.33
CA GLN A 88 -5.03 -6.65 -11.45
C GLN A 88 -4.64 -5.67 -10.33
N VAL A 89 -4.91 -6.01 -9.08
CA VAL A 89 -4.55 -5.18 -7.91
C VAL A 89 -3.36 -5.79 -7.17
N GLY A 90 -2.76 -5.01 -6.29
CA GLY A 90 -1.72 -5.48 -5.38
C GLY A 90 -0.30 -5.41 -5.95
N VAL A 91 0.65 -5.98 -5.21
CA VAL A 91 2.08 -5.87 -5.51
C VAL A 91 2.42 -6.47 -6.88
N VAL A 92 1.74 -7.53 -7.28
CA VAL A 92 1.95 -8.18 -8.59
C VAL A 92 1.65 -7.23 -9.74
N HIS A 93 0.56 -6.45 -9.67
CA HIS A 93 0.25 -5.47 -10.72
C HIS A 93 1.29 -4.34 -10.78
N VAL A 94 1.74 -3.86 -9.62
CA VAL A 94 2.79 -2.84 -9.54
C VAL A 94 4.09 -3.36 -10.16
N MET A 95 4.45 -4.61 -9.86
CA MET A 95 5.64 -5.26 -10.43
C MET A 95 5.51 -5.51 -11.93
N GLU A 96 4.36 -5.97 -12.42
CA GLU A 96 4.07 -6.14 -13.85
C GLU A 96 4.18 -4.81 -14.60
N ARG A 97 3.58 -3.73 -14.05
CA ARG A 97 3.63 -2.39 -14.66
C ARG A 97 5.01 -1.75 -14.60
N LEU A 98 5.78 -1.97 -13.54
CA LEU A 98 7.18 -1.56 -13.47
C LEU A 98 8.04 -2.29 -14.51
N ALA A 99 7.85 -3.61 -14.66
CA ALA A 99 8.65 -4.44 -15.56
C ALA A 99 8.31 -4.22 -17.05
N TYR A 100 7.03 -4.12 -17.39
CA TYR A 100 6.56 -4.12 -18.78
C TYR A 100 6.00 -2.79 -19.29
N HIS A 101 5.64 -1.85 -18.39
CA HIS A 101 4.98 -0.58 -18.75
C HIS A 101 5.65 0.66 -18.16
N GLN A 102 6.92 0.56 -17.75
CA GLN A 102 7.72 1.68 -17.21
C GLN A 102 7.05 2.40 -16.01
N GLY A 103 6.20 1.70 -15.25
CA GLY A 103 5.51 2.27 -14.08
C GLY A 103 4.29 3.15 -14.39
N SER A 104 3.80 3.18 -15.64
CA SER A 104 2.56 3.90 -15.96
C SER A 104 1.34 3.09 -15.52
N LEU A 105 0.62 3.60 -14.51
CA LEU A 105 -0.64 3.06 -14.01
C LEU A 105 -1.82 3.82 -14.67
N PRO A 106 -2.66 3.17 -15.50
CA PRO A 106 -3.99 3.69 -15.83
C PRO A 106 -5.02 3.43 -14.72
#